data_AF-A0AAV7XT23-F1
#
_entry.id   AF-A0AAV7XT23-F1
#
_cell.length_a   1.000
_cell.length_b   1.000
_cell.length_c   1.000
_cell.angle_alpha   90.00
_cell.angle_beta   90.00
_cell.angle_gamma   90.00
#
_symmetry.space_group_name_H-M   'P 1'
#
loop_
_entity.id
_entity.type
_entity.pdbx_description
1 polymer ?
#
loop_
_entity_poly.entity_id
_entity_poly.type
_entity_poly.pdbx_seq_one_letter_code
_entity_poly.pdbx_strand_id
1 'polypeptide(L)'
;MSGHLRMDSRSNSEWKLNAMVLNFPTRVCSSILENVPEFSRLIFGDHVLRNKPCFIPKGTYSVTNAPVNLTLPKVPILPYGHYRERYSISYKKEMLGCFFLEAFIIPPPQRNRG
;
A
#
# COMPACT_ATOMS: atom_id res chain seq x y z
N MET A 1 6.77 -7.40 12.72
CA MET A 1 5.81 -6.31 12.43
C MET A 1 4.54 -6.94 11.91
N SER A 2 3.40 -6.47 12.42
CA SER A 2 2.07 -6.81 11.94
C SER A 2 1.46 -5.58 11.26
N GLY A 3 0.45 -5.80 10.43
CA GLY A 3 -0.31 -4.69 9.87
C GLY A 3 -1.76 -5.09 9.56
N HIS A 4 -2.60 -4.08 9.48
CA HIS A 4 -4.02 -4.22 9.19
C HIS A 4 -4.41 -3.16 8.17
N LEU A 5 -4.93 -3.61 7.04
CA LEU A 5 -5.45 -2.75 5.98
C LEU A 5 -6.95 -3.00 5.87
N ARG A 6 -7.70 -1.90 5.89
CA ARG A 6 -9.12 -1.89 5.59
C ARG A 6 -9.39 -0.86 4.52
N MET A 7 -10.09 -1.29 3.47
CA MET A 7 -10.54 -0.43 2.39
C MET A 7 -12.07 -0.45 2.35
N ASP A 8 -12.65 0.73 2.29
CA ASP A 8 -14.07 0.94 2.02
C ASP A 8 -14.23 1.48 0.59
N SER A 9 -15.30 1.10 -0.10
CA SER A 9 -15.61 1.59 -1.45
C SER A 9 -16.76 2.60 -1.40
N ARG A 10 -16.78 3.57 -2.29
CA ARG A 10 -17.86 4.55 -2.39
C ARG A 10 -18.90 4.08 -3.39
N SER A 11 -20.16 4.03 -2.97
CA SER A 11 -21.31 3.73 -3.83
C SER A 11 -22.51 4.56 -3.39
N ASN A 12 -23.21 5.20 -4.34
CA ASN A 12 -24.37 6.05 -4.08
C ASN A 12 -24.14 7.08 -2.96
N SER A 13 -23.01 7.79 -3.04
CA SER A 13 -22.58 8.79 -2.05
C SER A 13 -22.24 8.27 -0.64
N GLU A 14 -22.39 6.97 -0.39
CA GLU A 14 -22.07 6.33 0.88
C GLU A 14 -20.78 5.51 0.80
N TRP A 15 -20.13 5.33 1.95
CA TRP A 15 -19.02 4.40 2.09
C TRP A 15 -19.55 3.01 2.45
N LYS A 16 -19.38 2.07 1.53
CA LYS A 16 -19.60 0.64 1.75
C LYS A 16 -18.35 0.05 2.39
N LEU A 17 -18.53 -0.41 3.62
CA LEU A 17 -17.45 -0.84 4.50
C LEU A 17 -16.83 -2.15 4.03
N ASN A 18 -15.54 -2.33 4.31
CA ASN A 18 -14.83 -3.60 4.13
C ASN A 18 -14.88 -4.15 2.69
N ALA A 19 -14.82 -3.27 1.69
CA ALA A 19 -14.61 -3.68 0.30
C ALA A 19 -13.37 -4.57 0.15
N MET A 20 -12.35 -4.32 0.99
CA MET A 20 -11.20 -5.19 1.14
C MET A 20 -10.65 -5.11 2.56
N VAL A 21 -10.27 -6.24 3.13
CA VAL A 21 -9.59 -6.32 4.43
C VAL A 21 -8.39 -7.24 4.28
N LEU A 22 -7.19 -6.72 4.53
CA LEU A 22 -5.97 -7.51 4.59
C LEU A 22 -5.38 -7.47 5.99
N ASN A 23 -5.17 -8.68 6.53
CA ASN A 23 -4.53 -8.89 7.82
C ASN A 23 -3.15 -9.48 7.58
N PHE A 24 -2.13 -8.78 8.06
CA PHE A 24 -0.75 -9.24 8.05
C PHE A 24 -0.33 -9.54 9.49
N PRO A 25 -0.62 -10.75 10.02
CA PRO A 25 -0.31 -11.09 11.40
C PRO A 25 1.20 -11.04 11.67
N THR A 26 2.01 -11.37 10.67
CA THR A 26 3.46 -11.20 10.68
C THR A 26 3.96 -10.76 9.31
N ARG A 27 5.25 -10.40 9.22
CA ARG A 27 5.97 -10.13 7.95
C ARG A 27 5.43 -8.99 7.09
N VAL A 28 4.67 -8.03 7.66
CA VAL A 28 4.11 -6.92 6.85
C VAL A 28 5.18 -6.15 6.07
N CYS A 29 6.35 -5.91 6.68
CA CYS A 29 7.45 -5.25 5.96
C CYS A 29 7.89 -6.07 4.75
N SER A 30 8.23 -7.35 4.93
CA SER A 30 8.64 -8.22 3.82
C SER A 30 7.58 -8.30 2.73
N SER A 31 6.29 -8.36 3.12
CA SER A 31 5.18 -8.34 2.16
C SER A 31 5.15 -7.05 1.33
N ILE A 32 5.42 -5.89 1.93
CA ILE A 32 5.49 -4.61 1.18
C ILE A 32 6.68 -4.63 0.21
N LEU A 33 7.87 -5.04 0.67
CA LEU A 33 9.07 -5.10 -0.17
C LEU A 33 8.90 -6.06 -1.37
N GLU A 34 8.16 -7.15 -1.19
CA GLU A 34 7.90 -8.14 -2.25
C GLU A 34 6.79 -7.73 -3.22
N ASN A 35 5.74 -7.03 -2.76
CA ASN A 35 4.58 -6.70 -3.60
C ASN A 35 4.73 -5.35 -4.31
N VAL A 36 5.42 -4.40 -3.72
CA VAL A 36 5.67 -3.06 -4.28
C VAL A 36 7.13 -2.67 -4.10
N PRO A 37 8.07 -3.37 -4.78
CA PRO A 37 9.49 -3.12 -4.64
C PRO A 37 9.90 -1.72 -5.10
N GLU A 38 9.27 -1.19 -6.16
CA GLU A 38 9.59 0.17 -6.64
C GLU A 38 9.22 1.25 -5.63
N PHE A 39 8.02 1.14 -5.03
CA PHE A 39 7.59 2.04 -3.97
C PHE A 39 8.53 1.97 -2.77
N SER A 40 8.87 0.74 -2.35
CA SER A 40 9.76 0.50 -1.22
C SER A 40 11.16 1.08 -1.45
N ARG A 41 11.70 0.92 -2.67
CA ARG A 41 12.96 1.51 -3.09
C ARG A 41 12.93 3.03 -3.05
N LEU A 42 11.83 3.63 -3.52
CA LEU A 42 11.68 5.09 -3.55
C LEU A 42 11.69 5.69 -2.14
N ILE A 43 11.07 5.02 -1.17
CA ILE A 43 10.97 5.52 0.20
C ILE A 43 12.20 5.20 1.03
N PHE A 44 12.64 3.94 1.00
CA PHE A 44 13.66 3.43 1.93
C PHE A 44 15.02 3.21 1.27
N GLY A 45 15.14 3.30 -0.06
CA GLY A 45 16.36 3.00 -0.80
C GLY A 45 16.61 1.51 -1.02
N ASP A 46 17.61 1.20 -1.85
CA ASP A 46 17.93 -0.17 -2.27
C ASP A 46 18.42 -1.09 -1.15
N HIS A 47 18.96 -0.53 -0.06
CA HIS A 47 19.52 -1.32 1.03
C HIS A 47 18.43 -2.13 1.76
N VAL A 48 17.21 -1.58 1.87
CA VAL A 48 16.10 -2.26 2.56
C VAL A 48 15.58 -3.47 1.78
N LEU A 49 15.63 -3.45 0.44
CA LEU A 49 15.21 -4.57 -0.41
C LEU A 49 16.10 -5.81 -0.28
N ARG A 50 17.38 -5.60 0.04
CA ARG A 50 18.37 -6.69 0.16
C ARG A 50 18.47 -7.26 1.57
N ASN A 51 17.99 -6.51 2.56
CA ASN A 51 18.07 -6.92 3.96
C ASN A 51 17.03 -7.99 4.28
N LYS A 52 17.52 -9.18 4.65
CA LYS A 52 16.73 -10.26 5.27
C LYS A 52 17.33 -10.56 6.66
N PRO A 53 16.59 -10.37 7.77
CA PRO A 53 15.20 -9.90 7.87
C PRO A 53 15.02 -8.43 7.47
N CYS A 54 13.79 -8.02 7.10
CA CYS A 54 13.52 -6.61 6.81
C CYS A 54 13.92 -5.75 8.03
N PHE A 55 14.80 -4.80 7.76
CA PHE A 55 15.27 -3.82 8.73
C PHE A 55 15.23 -2.44 8.10
N ILE A 56 14.40 -1.56 8.67
CA ILE A 56 14.28 -0.16 8.30
C ILE A 56 14.96 0.65 9.42
N PRO A 57 16.11 1.28 9.17
CA PRO A 57 16.80 2.10 10.16
C PRO A 57 15.91 3.25 10.67
N LYS A 58 16.12 3.67 11.92
CA LYS A 58 15.50 4.91 12.40
C LYS A 58 16.14 6.10 11.67
N GLY A 59 15.32 7.00 11.13
CA GLY A 59 15.79 8.19 10.44
C GLY A 59 14.67 8.94 9.76
N THR A 60 15.02 10.04 9.09
CA THR A 60 14.10 10.79 8.23
C THR A 60 14.27 10.34 6.80
N TYR A 61 13.19 9.92 6.18
CA TYR A 61 13.14 9.53 4.77
C TYR A 61 12.43 10.63 3.99
N SER A 62 13.10 11.18 2.98
CA SER A 62 12.52 12.21 2.10
C SER A 62 12.27 11.59 0.74
N VAL A 63 11.08 11.82 0.21
CA VAL A 63 10.63 11.27 -1.07
C VAL A 63 10.35 12.42 -2.02
N THR A 64 10.97 12.41 -3.19
CA THR A 64 10.68 13.36 -4.26
C THR A 64 9.51 12.87 -5.10
N ASN A 65 8.80 13.80 -5.77
CA ASN A 65 7.74 13.43 -6.70
C ASN A 65 8.32 12.58 -7.85
N ALA A 66 7.91 11.32 -7.95
CA ALA A 66 8.40 10.37 -8.92
C ALA A 66 7.27 9.40 -9.33
N PRO A 67 7.21 8.99 -10.61
CA PRO A 67 6.32 7.93 -11.02
C PRO A 67 6.72 6.61 -10.34
N VAL A 68 5.72 5.85 -9.88
CA VAL A 68 5.92 4.54 -9.26
C VAL A 68 5.07 3.52 -10.01
N ASN A 69 5.69 2.41 -10.43
CA ASN A 69 4.91 1.28 -10.93
C ASN A 69 4.25 0.54 -9.75
N LEU A 70 2.95 0.77 -9.56
CA LEU A 70 2.11 0.08 -8.60
C LEU A 70 1.50 -1.19 -9.21
N THR A 71 2.36 -2.14 -9.60
CA THR A 71 1.91 -3.49 -9.98
C THR A 71 1.85 -4.35 -8.73
N LEU A 72 0.65 -4.81 -8.35
CA LEU A 72 0.41 -5.59 -7.15
C LEU A 72 0.07 -7.06 -7.50
N PRO A 73 1.07 -7.95 -7.65
CA PRO A 73 0.85 -9.29 -8.22
C PRO A 73 0.02 -10.23 -7.33
N LYS A 74 0.04 -10.02 -6.00
CA LYS A 74 -0.68 -10.88 -5.04
C LYS A 74 -1.94 -10.22 -4.46
N VAL A 75 -2.38 -9.10 -5.04
CA VAL A 75 -3.57 -8.35 -4.60
C VAL A 75 -4.67 -8.56 -5.65
N PRO A 76 -5.92 -8.80 -5.23
CA PRO A 76 -7.05 -8.86 -6.15
C PRO A 76 -7.13 -7.59 -7.01
N ILE A 77 -7.55 -7.77 -8.27
CA ILE A 77 -7.83 -6.64 -9.16
C ILE A 77 -9.00 -5.86 -8.57
N LEU A 78 -8.75 -4.60 -8.21
CA LEU A 78 -9.78 -3.70 -7.69
C LEU A 78 -10.57 -3.07 -8.85
N PRO A 79 -11.91 -3.03 -8.79
CA PRO A 79 -12.70 -2.36 -9.80
C PRO A 79 -12.43 -0.84 -9.80
N TYR A 80 -12.68 -0.19 -10.93
CA TYR A 80 -12.62 1.26 -11.01
C TYR A 80 -13.61 1.89 -10.02
N GLY A 81 -13.19 2.94 -9.33
CA GLY A 81 -14.01 3.55 -8.31
C GLY A 81 -13.24 4.41 -7.33
N HIS A 82 -13.97 4.83 -6.30
CA HIS A 82 -13.47 5.68 -5.25
C HIS A 82 -13.39 4.90 -3.94
N TYR A 83 -12.21 4.88 -3.33
CA TYR A 83 -11.88 4.12 -2.15
C TYR A 83 -11.33 5.02 -1.06
N ARG A 84 -11.59 4.65 0.19
CA ARG A 84 -10.81 5.13 1.34
C ARG A 84 -10.19 3.95 2.04
N GLU A 85 -8.96 4.12 2.46
CA GLU A 85 -8.15 3.11 3.10
C GLU A 85 -7.72 3.59 4.49
N ARG A 86 -7.77 2.68 5.45
CA ARG A 86 -7.11 2.80 6.73
C ARG A 86 -6.09 1.68 6.87
N TYR A 87 -4.84 2.05 7.10
CA TYR A 87 -3.75 1.12 7.24
C TYR A 87 -2.98 1.37 8.54
N SER A 88 -2.78 0.33 9.35
CA SER A 88 -1.98 0.42 10.57
C SER A 88 -0.82 -0.58 10.55
N ILE A 89 0.30 -0.17 11.15
CA ILE A 89 1.49 -1.00 11.35
C ILE A 89 1.80 -1.05 12.84
N SER A 90 2.11 -2.24 13.34
CA SER A 90 2.55 -2.46 14.71
C SER A 90 3.85 -3.28 14.78
N TYR A 91 4.65 -3.02 15.81
CA TYR A 91 5.84 -3.78 16.15
C TYR A 91 5.85 -4.08 17.65
N LYS A 92 6.06 -5.36 18.02
CA LYS A 92 6.02 -5.82 19.43
C LYS A 92 4.77 -5.34 20.20
N LYS A 93 3.60 -5.31 19.54
CA LYS A 93 2.31 -4.81 20.04
C LYS A 93 2.19 -3.28 20.21
N GLU A 94 3.23 -2.52 19.88
CA GLU A 94 3.15 -1.06 19.82
C GLU A 94 2.76 -0.60 18.41
N MET A 95 1.89 0.40 18.31
CA MET A 95 1.51 1.00 17.04
C MET A 95 2.63 1.92 16.55
N LEU A 96 3.21 1.60 15.39
CA LEU A 96 4.25 2.42 14.76
C LEU A 96 3.67 3.53 13.89
N GLY A 97 2.51 3.28 13.27
CA GLY A 97 1.89 4.24 12.37
C GLY A 97 0.47 3.84 12.01
N CYS A 98 -0.32 4.87 11.69
CA CYS A 98 -1.67 4.75 11.18
C CYS A 98 -1.82 5.73 10.02
N PHE A 99 -2.23 5.22 8.86
CA PHE A 99 -2.33 5.97 7.62
C PHE A 99 -3.78 5.94 7.14
N PHE A 100 -4.22 7.07 6.62
CA PHE A 100 -5.51 7.25 5.98
C PHE A 100 -5.24 7.71 4.56
N LEU A 101 -5.75 6.97 3.58
CA LEU A 101 -5.61 7.30 2.17
C LEU A 101 -6.99 7.37 1.52
N GLU A 102 -7.14 8.28 0.57
CA GLU A 102 -8.29 8.35 -0.32
C GLU A 102 -7.76 8.17 -1.74
N ALA A 103 -8.33 7.23 -2.49
CA ALA A 103 -7.80 6.78 -3.77
C ALA A 103 -8.90 6.64 -4.81
N PHE A 104 -8.62 7.13 -6.02
CA PHE A 104 -9.47 6.97 -7.20
C PHE A 104 -8.78 6.05 -8.19
N ILE A 105 -9.39 4.90 -8.47
CA ILE A 105 -8.93 3.97 -9.50
C ILE A 105 -9.71 4.29 -10.76
N ILE A 106 -9.03 4.87 -11.76
CA ILE A 106 -9.63 5.29 -13.03
C ILE A 106 -9.29 4.33 -14.16
N PRO A 107 -10.17 4.17 -15.17
CA PRO A 107 -9.85 3.42 -16.37
C PRO A 107 -8.61 3.99 -17.07
N PRO A 108 -7.81 3.14 -17.74
CA PRO A 108 -6.76 3.64 -18.62
C PRO A 108 -7.39 4.51 -19.72
N PRO A 109 -6.67 5.54 -20.20
CA PRO A 109 -7.16 6.37 -21.29
C PRO A 109 -7.48 5.50 -22.51
N GLN A 110 -8.63 5.73 -23.14
CA GLN A 110 -8.98 5.00 -24.35
C GLN A 110 -7.96 5.33 -25.45
N ARG A 111 -7.20 4.32 -25.87
CA ARG A 111 -6.36 4.44 -27.05
C ARG A 111 -7.29 4.40 -28.25
N ASN A 112 -7.55 5.55 -28.87
CA ASN A 112 -8.31 5.65 -30.12
C ASN A 112 -7.78 4.59 -31.10
N ARG A 113 -8.54 3.50 -31.27
CA ARG A 113 -8.35 2.55 -32.35
C ARG A 113 -9.10 3.14 -33.54
N GLY A 114 -8.37 3.88 -34.37
CA GLY A 114 -8.83 4.24 -35.71
C GLY A 114 -8.97 3.00 -36.59
#